data_AF-A0A5N7MTE4-F1
#
_entry.id   AF-A0A5N7MTE4-F1
#
_cell.length_a   1.000
_cell.length_b   1.000
_cell.length_c   1.000
_cell.angle_alpha   90.00
_cell.angle_beta   90.00
_cell.angle_gamma   90.00
#
_symmetry.space_group_name_H-M   'P 1'
#
loop_
_entity.id
_entity.type
_entity.pdbx_description
1 polymer ?
#
loop_
_entity_poly.entity_id
_entity_poly.type
_entity_poly.pdbx_seq_one_letter_code
_entity_poly.pdbx_strand_id
1 'polypeptide(L)'
;MNREQQAARIEKIVNTIAERAVTVPPDHRSAYIQDEVEKVRQAFLQTYEADEGLRACAMEFVDKMSGWIEARVHALETEAAGKTEADEGRTEPHS
;
A
#
# COMPACT_ATOMS: atom_id res chain seq x y z
N MET A 1 -6.98 -15.70 -15.85
CA MET A 1 -7.19 -14.95 -14.60
C MET A 1 -8.38 -14.04 -14.81
N ASN A 2 -9.40 -14.07 -13.96
CA ASN A 2 -10.59 -13.21 -14.12
C ASN A 2 -10.36 -11.83 -13.47
N ARG A 3 -11.12 -10.80 -13.85
CA ARG A 3 -10.92 -9.41 -13.37
C ARG A 3 -10.90 -9.27 -11.85
N GLU A 4 -11.77 -9.98 -11.15
CA GLU A 4 -11.84 -9.97 -9.68
C GLU A 4 -10.56 -10.48 -9.01
N GLN A 5 -9.94 -11.52 -9.57
CA GLN A 5 -8.68 -12.05 -9.07
C GLN A 5 -7.53 -11.06 -9.29
N GLN A 6 -7.57 -10.29 -10.39
CA GLN A 6 -6.57 -9.26 -10.66
C GLN A 6 -6.72 -8.10 -9.66
N ALA A 7 -7.95 -7.64 -9.44
CA ALA A 7 -8.26 -6.61 -8.46
C ALA A 7 -7.81 -7.04 -7.04
N ALA A 8 -8.14 -8.25 -6.62
CA ALA A 8 -7.73 -8.77 -5.30
C ALA A 8 -6.21 -8.91 -5.16
N ARG A 9 -5.50 -9.31 -6.22
CA ARG A 9 -4.03 -9.38 -6.21
C ARG A 9 -3.42 -7.98 -6.06
N ILE A 10 -3.97 -7.02 -6.77
CA ILE A 10 -3.57 -5.61 -6.72
C ILE A 10 -3.76 -5.04 -5.33
N GLU A 11 -4.96 -5.20 -4.78
CA GLU A 11 -5.32 -4.73 -3.45
C GLU A 11 -4.37 -5.31 -2.41
N LYS A 12 -4.09 -6.62 -2.51
CA LYS A 12 -3.14 -7.29 -1.62
C LYS A 12 -1.73 -6.70 -1.69
N ILE A 13 -1.24 -6.35 -2.88
CA ILE A 13 0.08 -5.72 -3.04
C ILE A 13 0.11 -4.37 -2.33
N VAL A 14 -0.88 -3.51 -2.61
CA VAL A 14 -0.98 -2.17 -2.00
C VAL A 14 -1.06 -2.27 -0.47
N ASN A 15 -1.96 -3.12 0.05
CA ASN A 15 -2.10 -3.30 1.49
C ASN A 15 -0.83 -3.82 2.15
N THR A 16 -0.17 -4.83 1.54
CA THR A 16 1.07 -5.40 2.10
C THR A 16 2.19 -4.35 2.17
N ILE A 17 2.33 -3.51 1.14
CA ILE A 17 3.37 -2.47 1.15
C ILE A 17 3.02 -1.40 2.19
N ALA A 18 1.77 -0.95 2.26
CA ALA A 18 1.32 0.05 3.22
C ALA A 18 1.49 -0.42 4.68
N GLU A 19 1.09 -1.66 5.00
CA GLU A 19 1.25 -2.27 6.32
C GLU A 19 2.72 -2.38 6.75
N ARG A 20 3.64 -2.58 5.81
CA ARG A 20 5.07 -2.56 6.11
C ARG A 20 5.61 -1.14 6.22
N ALA A 21 5.16 -0.23 5.37
CA ALA A 21 5.60 1.16 5.38
C ALA A 21 5.28 1.87 6.70
N VAL A 22 4.16 1.57 7.36
CA VAL A 22 3.85 2.17 8.69
C VAL A 22 4.89 1.80 9.76
N THR A 23 5.58 0.66 9.61
CA THR A 23 6.65 0.22 10.53
C THR A 23 8.01 0.85 10.25
N VAL A 24 8.15 1.50 9.09
CA VAL A 24 9.36 2.25 8.71
C VAL A 24 9.28 3.64 9.33
N PRO A 25 10.41 4.22 9.80
CA PRO A 25 10.44 5.60 10.29
C PRO A 25 9.85 6.58 9.28
N PRO A 26 9.05 7.58 9.69
CA PRO A 26 8.35 8.50 8.79
C PRO A 26 9.23 9.08 7.67
N ASP A 27 10.44 9.53 8.03
CA ASP A 27 11.39 10.16 7.10
C ASP A 27 11.91 9.20 6.01
N HIS A 28 11.83 7.88 6.23
CA HIS A 28 12.28 6.86 5.28
C HIS A 28 11.15 6.20 4.48
N ARG A 29 9.88 6.50 4.80
CA ARG A 29 8.74 5.80 4.21
C ARG A 29 8.61 6.04 2.71
N SER A 30 8.78 7.28 2.26
CA SER A 30 8.66 7.59 0.83
C SER A 30 9.70 6.81 0.01
N ALA A 31 10.94 6.76 0.47
CA ALA A 31 11.99 5.95 -0.16
C ALA A 31 11.65 4.45 -0.17
N TYR A 32 11.18 3.91 0.96
CA TYR A 32 10.72 2.52 1.04
C TYR A 32 9.58 2.22 0.05
N ILE A 33 8.58 3.09 -0.05
CA ILE A 33 7.44 2.92 -0.97
C ILE A 33 7.94 2.95 -2.42
N GLN A 34 8.83 3.87 -2.77
CA GLN A 34 9.41 3.93 -4.12
C GLN A 34 10.18 2.65 -4.48
N ASP A 35 11.00 2.13 -3.55
CA ASP A 35 11.73 0.88 -3.77
C ASP A 35 10.80 -0.32 -3.97
N GLU A 36 9.73 -0.42 -3.19
CA GLU A 36 8.74 -1.51 -3.34
C GLU A 36 7.95 -1.38 -4.65
N VAL A 37 7.56 -0.16 -5.04
CA VAL A 37 6.89 0.09 -6.32
C VAL A 37 7.80 -0.26 -7.50
N GLU A 38 9.10 0.03 -7.41
CA GLU A 38 10.06 -0.35 -8.45
C GLU A 38 10.20 -1.88 -8.58
N LYS A 39 10.22 -2.62 -7.46
CA LYS A 39 10.17 -4.09 -7.51
C LYS A 39 8.91 -4.60 -8.22
N VAL A 40 7.76 -3.98 -7.95
CA VAL A 40 6.51 -4.32 -8.64
C VAL A 40 6.60 -3.97 -10.13
N ARG A 41 7.18 -2.83 -10.49
CA ARG A 41 7.42 -2.43 -11.88
C ARG A 41 8.21 -3.50 -12.63
N GLN A 42 9.35 -3.91 -12.09
CA GLN A 42 10.20 -4.93 -12.71
C GLN A 42 9.48 -6.27 -12.85
N ALA A 43 8.73 -6.70 -11.83
CA ALA A 43 7.95 -7.93 -11.90
C ALA A 43 6.86 -7.88 -12.99
N PHE A 44 6.20 -6.73 -13.16
CA PHE A 44 5.17 -6.55 -14.19
C PHE A 44 5.77 -6.47 -15.59
N LEU A 45 6.92 -5.79 -15.76
CA LEU A 45 7.66 -5.76 -17.02
C LEU A 45 8.05 -7.17 -17.48
N GLN A 46 8.56 -8.00 -16.56
CA GLN A 46 8.89 -9.40 -16.85
C GLN A 46 7.64 -10.24 -17.16
N THR A 47 6.55 -10.03 -16.42
CA THR A 47 5.32 -10.82 -16.59
C THR A 47 4.64 -10.55 -17.94
N TYR A 48 4.67 -9.30 -18.41
CA TYR A 48 3.98 -8.85 -19.62
C TYR A 48 4.93 -8.53 -20.77
N GLU A 49 6.17 -9.01 -20.73
CA GLU A 49 7.19 -8.73 -21.75
C GLU A 49 6.72 -9.06 -23.17
N ALA A 50 5.98 -10.16 -23.32
CA ALA A 50 5.49 -10.65 -24.60
C ALA A 50 4.27 -9.90 -25.16
N ASP A 51 3.63 -9.01 -24.40
CA ASP A 51 2.44 -8.28 -24.81
C ASP A 51 2.60 -6.78 -24.51
N GLU A 52 2.93 -6.00 -25.54
CA GLU A 52 3.18 -4.58 -25.40
C GLU A 52 1.97 -3.79 -24.90
N GLY A 53 0.75 -4.21 -25.25
CA GLY A 53 -0.48 -3.55 -24.82
C GLY A 53 -0.75 -3.78 -23.33
N LEU A 54 -0.62 -5.04 -22.88
CA LEU A 54 -0.72 -5.37 -21.46
C LEU A 54 0.41 -4.73 -20.65
N ARG A 55 1.62 -4.66 -21.21
CA ARG A 55 2.76 -3.97 -20.58
C ARG A 55 2.47 -2.48 -20.38
N ALA A 56 1.93 -1.78 -21.37
CA ALA A 56 1.58 -0.37 -21.24
C ALA A 56 0.53 -0.16 -20.14
N CYS A 57 -0.57 -0.94 -20.16
CA CYS A 57 -1.60 -0.90 -19.13
C CYS A 57 -1.04 -1.20 -17.73
N ALA A 58 -0.12 -2.17 -17.63
CA ALA A 58 0.57 -2.52 -16.39
C ALA A 58 1.41 -1.36 -15.85
N MET A 59 2.12 -0.62 -16.72
CA MET A 59 2.94 0.52 -16.30
C MET A 59 2.09 1.69 -15.84
N GLU A 60 1.01 2.03 -16.55
CA GLU A 60 0.07 3.07 -16.09
C GLU A 60 -0.53 2.76 -14.71
N PHE A 61 -0.71 1.48 -14.43
CA PHE A 61 -1.20 1.01 -13.14
C PHE A 61 -0.14 1.16 -12.04
N VAL A 62 1.11 0.75 -12.32
CA VAL A 62 2.24 0.89 -11.38
C VAL A 62 2.52 2.36 -11.07
N ASP A 63 2.39 3.26 -12.05
CA ASP A 63 2.63 4.70 -11.87
C ASP A 63 1.67 5.35 -10.86
N LYS A 64 0.46 4.78 -10.67
CA LYS A 64 -0.52 5.25 -9.68
C LYS A 64 -0.35 4.61 -8.31
N MET A 65 0.45 3.55 -8.21
CA MET A 65 0.51 2.70 -7.03
C MET A 65 1.12 3.40 -5.81
N SER A 66 2.14 4.23 -6.00
CA SER A 66 2.76 4.99 -4.90
C SER A 66 1.73 5.85 -4.18
N GLY A 67 0.89 6.58 -4.91
CA GLY A 67 -0.15 7.42 -4.32
C GLY A 67 -1.22 6.63 -3.55
N TRP A 68 -1.60 5.45 -4.02
CA TRP A 68 -2.53 4.59 -3.28
C TRP A 68 -1.92 4.02 -2.01
N ILE A 69 -0.63 3.64 -2.05
CA ILE A 69 0.09 3.16 -0.88
C ILE A 69 0.20 4.28 0.16
N GLU A 70 0.61 5.49 -0.25
CA GLU A 70 0.71 6.65 0.64
C GLU A 70 -0.64 6.99 1.28
N ALA A 71 -1.72 7.01 0.50
CA ALA A 71 -3.07 7.22 1.03
C ALA A 71 -3.48 6.13 2.05
N ARG A 72 -3.11 4.86 1.79
CA ARG A 72 -3.40 3.76 2.71
C ARG A 72 -2.56 3.84 3.98
N VAL A 73 -1.29 4.23 3.89
CA VAL A 73 -0.42 4.48 5.05
C VAL A 73 -1.05 5.55 5.94
N HIS A 74 -1.45 6.69 5.38
CA HIS A 74 -2.11 7.76 6.13
C HIS A 74 -3.40 7.28 6.83
N ALA A 75 -4.21 6.48 6.12
CA ALA A 75 -5.42 5.91 6.70
C ALA A 75 -5.10 5.00 7.90
N LEU A 76 -4.12 4.10 7.77
CA LEU A 76 -3.70 3.19 8.85
C LEU A 76 -3.17 3.96 10.08
N GLU A 77 -2.44 5.05 9.87
CA GLU A 77 -1.95 5.89 10.96
C GLU A 77 -3.09 6.62 11.69
N THR A 78 -4.09 7.09 10.94
CA THR A 78 -5.29 7.74 11.51
C THR A 78 -6.16 6.74 12.28
N GLU A 79 -6.33 5.53 11.74
CA GLU A 79 -7.04 4.42 12.40
C GLU A 79 -6.34 4.03 13.72
N ALA A 80 -5.01 4.00 13.75
CA ALA A 80 -4.24 3.74 14.96
C ALA A 80 -4.36 4.87 16.00
N ALA A 81 -4.32 6.13 15.56
CA ALA A 81 -4.48 7.29 16.44
C ALA A 81 -5.86 7.31 17.12
N GLY A 82 -6.94 7.13 16.36
CA GLY A 82 -8.30 7.10 16.91
C GLY A 82 -8.57 5.94 17.87
N LYS A 83 -7.84 4.82 17.70
CA LYS A 83 -7.90 3.70 18.66
C LYS A 83 -7.17 4.00 19.96
N THR A 84 -6.11 4.81 19.92
CA THR A 84 -5.34 5.22 21.11
C THR A 84 -6.16 6.19 21.97
N GLU A 85 -6.82 7.16 21.35
CA GLU A 85 -7.70 8.11 22.05
C GLU A 85 -8.91 7.44 22.73
N ALA A 86 -9.45 6.38 22.13
CA ALA A 86 -10.56 5.61 22.71
C ALA A 86 -10.14 4.74 23.92
N ASP A 87 -8.86 4.36 24.01
CA ASP A 87 -8.32 3.56 25.11
C ASP A 87 -7.94 4.44 26.31
N GLU A 88 -7.37 5.63 26.08
CA GLU A 88 -7.03 6.60 27.13
C GLU A 88 -8.26 7.27 27.77
N GLY A 89 -9.41 7.31 27.06
CA GLY A 89 -10.67 7.83 27.58
C GLY A 89 -11.41 6.92 28.57
N ARG A 90 -10.94 5.68 28.80
CA ARG A 90 -11.56 4.69 29.70
C ARG A 90 -10.83 4.58 31.04
N THR A 91 -10.63 5.70 31.72
CA THR A 91 -10.33 5.68 33.15
C THR A 91 -11.66 5.54 33.90
N GLU A 92 -11.97 4.32 34.35
CA GLU A 92 -13.14 4.04 35.18
C GLU A 92 -13.04 4.86 36.49
N PRO A 93 -14.10 5.58 36.91
CA PRO A 93 -14.10 6.22 38.20
C PRO A 93 -14.24 5.14 39.28
N HIS A 94 -13.13 4.84 39.96
CA HIS A 94 -13.19 4.19 41.27
C HIS A 94 -13.74 5.19 42.29
N SER A 95 -14.98 5.01 42.70
CA SER A 95 -15.52 5.42 44.01
C SER A 95 -16.79 4.64 44.33
#